data_AF-A0A3R9TN79-F1
#
_entry.id   AF-A0A3R9TN79-F1
#
_cell.length_a   1.000
_cell.length_b   1.000
_cell.length_c   1.000
_cell.angle_alpha   90.00
_cell.angle_beta   90.00
_cell.angle_gamma   90.00
#
_symmetry.space_group_name_H-M   'P 1'
#
loop_
_entity.id
_entity.type
_entity.pdbx_description
1 polymer ?
#
loop_
_entity_poly.entity_id
_entity_poly.type
_entity_poly.pdbx_seq_one_letter_code
_entity_poly.pdbx_strand_id
1 'polypeptide(L)'
;MSGLRSEHISNRLFFFMLVIILSLLFMAVPLIVSSYQEYLKTKQALVEIKSLRSIAEVANKVSKERAPANKLMSSNAADFLKNQKNLKEYRLSVDRQLNETIHILKEEGYTDLANTLDTKFRDDLKQARAVVDYYVATPEQARSSIQFDNAILAMFGAWDSCREVLQNLMLQLKSKDSQINNYFTLIVVLTDMRDQAGRTASNVIAPVTFKETIPNDNRARSLQTQQQARYLWALVDTLQSEQAKTPEYHRLYS
;
A
#
# COMPACT_ATOMS: atom_id res chain seq x y z
N MET A 1 40.13 -38.31 61.11
CA MET A 1 38.90 -37.48 61.28
C MET A 1 38.82 -36.25 60.35
N SER A 2 39.79 -35.98 59.45
CA SER A 2 39.68 -34.85 58.49
C SER A 2 38.91 -35.19 57.20
N GLY A 3 38.87 -36.46 56.76
CA GLY A 3 38.19 -36.88 55.52
C GLY A 3 36.67 -36.74 55.54
N LEU A 4 36.00 -37.16 56.62
CA LEU A 4 34.54 -37.11 56.77
C LEU A 4 33.97 -35.67 56.82
N ARG A 5 34.77 -34.71 57.31
CA ARG A 5 34.39 -33.28 57.35
C ARG A 5 34.49 -32.61 55.98
N SER A 6 35.44 -33.04 55.16
CA SER A 6 35.63 -32.57 53.78
C SER A 6 34.48 -33.03 52.86
N GLU A 7 34.05 -34.28 53.01
CA GLU A 7 32.96 -34.88 52.22
C GLU A 7 31.60 -34.18 52.44
N HIS A 8 31.28 -33.86 53.70
CA HIS A 8 30.04 -33.14 54.03
C HIS A 8 29.99 -31.70 53.50
N ILE A 9 31.15 -31.01 53.48
CA ILE A 9 31.25 -29.65 52.91
C ILE A 9 31.12 -29.72 51.39
N SER A 10 31.79 -30.69 50.75
CA SER A 10 31.70 -30.94 49.31
C SER A 10 30.26 -31.23 48.85
N ASN A 11 29.54 -32.11 49.55
CA ASN A 11 28.14 -32.43 49.22
C ASN A 11 27.19 -31.24 49.39
N ARG A 12 27.39 -30.40 50.42
CA ARG A 12 26.61 -29.16 50.59
C ARG A 12 26.90 -28.15 49.48
N LEU A 13 28.17 -27.96 49.12
CA LEU A 13 28.56 -27.08 48.01
C LEU A 13 27.98 -27.57 46.68
N PHE A 14 28.01 -28.89 46.43
CA PHE A 14 27.39 -29.49 45.25
C PHE A 14 25.87 -29.23 45.20
N PHE A 15 25.17 -29.40 46.34
CA PHE A 15 23.74 -29.09 46.43
C PHE A 15 23.45 -27.61 46.15
N PHE A 16 24.20 -26.68 46.75
CA PHE A 16 24.02 -25.25 46.47
C PHE A 16 24.33 -24.91 45.00
N MET A 17 25.36 -25.51 44.41
CA MET A 17 25.69 -25.34 42.99
C MET A 17 24.55 -25.83 42.10
N LEU A 18 23.95 -26.98 42.43
CA LEU A 18 22.81 -27.54 41.70
C LEU A 18 21.56 -26.66 41.80
N VAL A 19 21.27 -26.11 42.99
CA VAL A 19 20.17 -25.15 43.19
C VAL A 19 20.38 -23.86 42.38
N ILE A 20 21.61 -23.33 42.36
CA ILE A 20 21.95 -22.14 41.56
C ILE A 20 21.77 -22.44 40.06
N ILE A 21 22.29 -23.57 39.57
CA ILE A 21 22.17 -23.98 38.16
C ILE A 21 20.69 -24.13 37.77
N LEU A 22 19.88 -24.80 38.60
CA LEU A 22 18.45 -24.95 38.34
C LEU A 22 17.72 -23.61 38.34
N SER A 23 18.05 -22.72 39.26
CA SER A 23 17.45 -21.37 39.34
C SER A 23 17.79 -20.54 38.09
N LEU A 24 19.04 -20.60 37.64
CA LEU A 24 19.49 -19.95 36.40
C LEU A 24 18.79 -20.53 35.18
N LEU A 25 18.66 -21.86 35.08
CA LEU A 25 17.92 -22.51 34.00
C LEU A 25 16.44 -22.08 33.99
N PHE A 26 15.82 -21.99 35.17
CA PHE A 26 14.41 -21.61 35.30
C PHE A 26 14.15 -20.15 34.89
N MET A 27 15.13 -19.26 35.02
CA MET A 27 15.04 -17.89 34.49
C MET A 27 15.43 -17.81 33.01
N ALA A 28 16.50 -18.49 32.61
CA ALA A 28 17.07 -18.37 31.27
C ALA A 28 16.16 -19.00 30.20
N VAL A 29 15.58 -20.19 30.47
CA VAL A 29 14.77 -20.90 29.47
C VAL A 29 13.51 -20.11 29.07
N PRO A 30 12.66 -19.61 29.99
CA PRO A 30 11.51 -18.79 29.61
C PRO A 30 11.89 -17.52 28.86
N LEU A 31 13.00 -16.88 29.26
CA LEU A 31 13.49 -15.68 28.59
C LEU A 31 13.92 -15.97 27.15
N ILE A 32 14.68 -17.06 26.92
CA ILE A 32 15.10 -17.50 25.59
C ILE A 32 13.88 -17.85 24.73
N VAL A 33 12.92 -18.59 25.28
CA VAL A 33 11.68 -18.96 24.57
C VAL A 33 10.87 -17.73 24.19
N SER A 34 10.67 -16.79 25.12
CA SER A 34 9.95 -15.55 24.88
C SER A 34 10.64 -14.70 23.81
N SER A 35 11.96 -14.53 23.91
CA SER A 35 12.77 -13.79 22.94
C SER A 35 12.69 -14.42 21.54
N TYR A 36 12.76 -15.76 21.46
CA TYR A 36 12.65 -16.47 20.20
C TYR A 36 11.25 -16.33 19.56
N GLN A 37 10.18 -16.38 20.36
CA GLN A 37 8.82 -16.15 19.87
C GLN A 37 8.64 -14.72 19.36
N GLU A 38 9.20 -13.74 20.05
CA GLU A 38 9.15 -12.33 19.64
C GLU A 38 9.94 -12.09 18.35
N TYR A 39 11.10 -12.74 18.21
CA TYR A 39 11.85 -12.76 16.96
C TYR A 39 11.01 -13.31 15.79
N LEU A 40 10.32 -14.45 15.99
CA LEU A 40 9.47 -15.03 14.95
C LEU A 40 8.30 -14.11 14.57
N LYS A 41 7.64 -13.47 15.56
CA LYS A 41 6.58 -12.47 15.32
C LYS A 41 7.09 -11.28 14.51
N THR A 42 8.27 -10.76 14.87
CA THR A 42 8.88 -9.62 14.17
C THR A 42 9.25 -9.97 12.73
N LYS A 43 9.80 -11.18 12.51
CA LYS A 43 10.10 -11.69 11.17
C LYS A 43 8.84 -11.81 10.31
N GLN A 44 7.75 -12.33 10.89
CA GLN A 44 6.44 -12.42 10.22
C GLN A 44 5.90 -11.03 9.86
N ALA A 45 5.91 -10.09 10.80
CA ALA A 45 5.44 -8.73 10.57
C ALA A 45 6.23 -8.02 9.46
N LEU A 46 7.54 -8.25 9.36
CA LEU A 46 8.36 -7.70 8.28
C LEU A 46 7.93 -8.23 6.90
N VAL A 47 7.68 -9.53 6.78
CA VAL A 47 7.15 -10.14 5.55
C VAL A 47 5.81 -9.50 5.19
N GLU A 48 4.90 -9.42 6.15
CA GLU A 48 3.57 -8.84 5.98
C GLU A 48 3.63 -7.37 5.53
N ILE A 49 4.50 -6.55 6.13
CA ILE A 49 4.70 -5.15 5.72
C ILE A 49 5.21 -5.09 4.28
N LYS A 50 6.17 -5.95 3.91
CA LYS A 50 6.72 -5.97 2.55
C LYS A 50 5.66 -6.34 1.52
N SER A 51 4.85 -7.37 1.79
CA SER A 51 3.74 -7.77 0.93
C SER A 51 2.71 -6.65 0.78
N LEU A 52 2.31 -6.02 1.89
CA LEU A 52 1.34 -4.92 1.88
C LEU A 52 1.87 -3.70 1.11
N ARG A 53 3.12 -3.33 1.36
CA ARG A 53 3.81 -2.24 0.64
C ARG A 53 3.86 -2.52 -0.86
N SER A 54 4.15 -3.75 -1.26
CA SER A 54 4.23 -4.12 -2.68
C SER A 54 2.91 -3.89 -3.42
N ILE A 55 1.77 -4.26 -2.84
CA ILE A 55 0.44 -3.95 -3.41
C ILE A 55 0.17 -2.44 -3.39
N ALA A 56 0.50 -1.75 -2.30
CA ALA A 56 0.34 -0.29 -2.21
C ALA A 56 1.16 0.46 -3.29
N GLU A 57 2.33 -0.04 -3.67
CA GLU A 57 3.14 0.51 -4.76
C GLU A 57 2.45 0.35 -6.12
N VAL A 58 1.81 -0.80 -6.39
CA VAL A 58 0.97 -1.00 -7.59
C VAL A 58 -0.19 -0.01 -7.58
N ALA A 59 -0.94 0.07 -6.49
CA ALA A 59 -2.08 0.99 -6.36
C ALA A 59 -1.66 2.46 -6.60
N ASN A 60 -0.52 2.89 -6.04
CA ASN A 60 0.03 4.22 -6.24
C ASN A 60 0.44 4.46 -7.70
N LYS A 61 1.05 3.48 -8.37
CA LYS A 61 1.41 3.60 -9.79
C LYS A 61 0.18 3.68 -10.69
N VAL A 62 -0.83 2.84 -10.49
CA VAL A 62 -2.11 2.89 -11.23
C VAL A 62 -2.78 4.25 -11.03
N SER A 63 -2.84 4.73 -9.78
CA SER A 63 -3.38 6.04 -9.43
C SER A 63 -2.66 7.18 -10.17
N LYS A 64 -1.33 7.09 -10.30
CA LYS A 64 -0.48 8.06 -11.00
C LYS A 64 -0.53 7.94 -12.53
N GLU A 65 -0.84 6.77 -13.10
CA GLU A 65 -1.00 6.59 -14.56
C GLU A 65 -2.06 7.53 -15.16
N ARG A 66 -3.05 7.93 -14.37
CA ARG A 66 -4.06 8.91 -14.76
C ARG A 66 -3.45 10.25 -15.20
N ALA A 67 -2.31 10.67 -14.63
CA ALA A 67 -1.69 11.94 -15.00
C ALA A 67 -1.16 11.94 -16.46
N PRO A 68 -0.30 11.00 -16.90
CA PRO A 68 0.07 10.92 -18.31
C PRO A 68 -1.11 10.56 -19.23
N ALA A 69 -2.09 9.78 -18.76
CA ALA A 69 -3.30 9.51 -19.53
C ALA A 69 -4.11 10.78 -19.81
N ASN A 70 -4.37 11.59 -18.78
CA ASN A 70 -5.07 12.87 -18.90
C ASN A 70 -4.31 13.82 -19.82
N LYS A 71 -2.97 13.90 -19.69
CA LYS A 71 -2.13 14.72 -20.59
C LYS A 71 -2.29 14.29 -22.04
N LEU A 72 -2.25 12.99 -22.33
CA LEU A 72 -2.45 12.49 -23.69
C LEU A 72 -3.86 12.79 -24.22
N MET A 73 -4.88 12.54 -23.42
CA MET A 73 -6.28 12.78 -23.78
C MET A 73 -6.58 14.28 -24.02
N SER A 74 -5.90 15.18 -23.30
CA SER A 74 -6.01 16.63 -23.48
C SER A 74 -4.92 17.23 -24.39
N SER A 75 -4.16 16.42 -25.12
CA SER A 75 -3.04 16.90 -25.94
C SER A 75 -3.51 17.58 -27.22
N ASN A 76 -2.82 18.66 -27.57
CA ASN A 76 -2.82 19.20 -28.94
C ASN A 76 -1.93 18.34 -29.86
N ALA A 77 -1.96 18.61 -31.17
CA ALA A 77 -1.18 17.87 -32.16
C ALA A 77 0.34 17.90 -31.94
N ALA A 78 0.89 19.00 -31.40
CA ALA A 78 2.33 19.16 -31.18
C ALA A 78 2.85 18.30 -30.02
N ASP A 79 2.06 18.17 -28.95
CA ASP A 79 2.43 17.40 -27.75
C ASP A 79 2.00 15.93 -27.80
N PHE A 80 1.15 15.56 -28.77
CA PHE A 80 0.53 14.23 -28.84
C PHE A 80 1.55 13.08 -28.81
N LEU A 81 2.54 13.08 -29.70
CA LEU A 81 3.53 12.01 -29.80
C LEU A 81 4.37 11.89 -28.52
N LYS A 82 4.72 13.04 -27.93
CA LYS A 82 5.46 13.10 -26.65
C LYS A 82 4.65 12.50 -25.52
N ASN A 83 3.39 12.90 -25.38
CA ASN A 83 2.52 12.40 -24.31
C ASN A 83 2.13 10.93 -24.51
N GLN A 84 2.00 10.47 -25.76
CA GLN A 84 1.77 9.07 -26.09
C GLN A 84 2.96 8.20 -25.65
N LYS A 85 4.19 8.64 -25.96
CA LYS A 85 5.41 7.98 -25.49
C LYS A 85 5.49 7.94 -23.96
N ASN A 86 5.23 9.07 -23.30
CA ASN A 86 5.24 9.16 -21.83
C ASN A 86 4.24 8.19 -21.18
N LEU A 87 3.01 8.10 -21.72
CA LEU A 87 2.01 7.16 -21.20
C LEU A 87 2.46 5.70 -21.40
N LYS A 88 2.99 5.36 -22.57
CA LYS A 88 3.48 4.01 -22.87
C LYS A 88 4.62 3.60 -21.92
N GLU A 89 5.60 4.47 -21.70
CA GLU A 89 6.71 4.21 -20.77
C GLU A 89 6.21 4.07 -19.33
N TYR A 90 5.26 4.90 -18.92
CA TYR A 90 4.67 4.81 -17.60
C TYR A 90 3.90 3.49 -17.39
N ARG A 91 3.12 3.05 -18.38
CA ARG A 91 2.40 1.77 -18.37
C ARG A 91 3.33 0.57 -18.21
N LEU A 92 4.46 0.55 -18.93
CA LEU A 92 5.48 -0.50 -18.75
C LEU A 92 6.04 -0.54 -17.32
N SER A 93 6.20 0.63 -16.69
CA SER A 93 6.64 0.74 -15.29
C SER A 93 5.59 0.28 -14.29
N VAL A 94 4.30 0.41 -14.61
CA VAL A 94 3.18 -0.16 -13.84
C VAL A 94 3.17 -1.67 -13.99
N ASP A 95 3.28 -2.18 -15.22
CA ASP A 95 3.23 -3.62 -15.51
C ASP A 95 4.40 -4.37 -14.88
N ARG A 96 5.60 -3.78 -14.89
CA ARG A 96 6.76 -4.33 -14.19
C ARG A 96 6.53 -4.44 -12.69
N GLN A 97 6.03 -3.37 -12.05
CA GLN A 97 5.71 -3.40 -10.62
C GLN A 97 4.67 -4.48 -10.31
N LEU A 98 3.61 -4.59 -11.13
CA LEU A 98 2.58 -5.61 -10.95
C LEU A 98 3.20 -7.02 -10.98
N ASN A 99 4.08 -7.30 -11.94
CA ASN A 99 4.75 -8.59 -12.04
C ASN A 99 5.65 -8.86 -10.83
N GLU A 100 6.41 -7.86 -10.37
CA GLU A 100 7.24 -7.94 -9.15
C GLU A 100 6.37 -8.23 -7.91
N THR A 101 5.22 -7.56 -7.79
CA THR A 101 4.27 -7.78 -6.69
C THR A 101 3.66 -9.17 -6.72
N ILE A 102 3.26 -9.67 -7.89
CA ILE A 102 2.74 -11.04 -8.04
C ILE A 102 3.79 -12.06 -7.61
N HIS A 103 5.06 -11.85 -7.97
CA HIS A 103 6.16 -12.72 -7.55
C HIS A 103 6.33 -12.74 -6.03
N ILE A 104 6.43 -11.54 -5.41
CA ILE A 104 6.57 -11.39 -3.95
C ILE A 104 5.41 -12.09 -3.23
N LEU A 105 4.17 -11.90 -3.68
CA LEU A 105 3.02 -12.54 -3.03
C LEU A 105 3.05 -14.07 -3.15
N LYS A 106 3.48 -14.62 -4.29
CA LYS A 106 3.64 -16.07 -4.45
C LYS A 106 4.73 -16.63 -3.53
N GLU A 107 5.88 -15.96 -3.44
CA GLU A 107 6.98 -16.38 -2.56
C GLU A 107 6.60 -16.36 -1.08
N GLU A 108 5.82 -15.37 -0.66
CA GLU A 108 5.40 -15.21 0.74
C GLU A 108 4.11 -16.00 1.08
N GLY A 109 3.60 -16.81 0.16
CA GLY A 109 2.48 -17.73 0.39
C GLY A 109 1.07 -17.14 0.18
N TYR A 110 0.95 -15.94 -0.37
CA TYR A 110 -0.31 -15.27 -0.72
C TYR A 110 -0.77 -15.60 -2.15
N THR A 111 -0.76 -16.88 -2.52
CA THR A 111 -1.00 -17.35 -3.90
C THR A 111 -2.35 -16.92 -4.46
N ASP A 112 -3.43 -16.96 -3.66
CA ASP A 112 -4.77 -16.58 -4.11
C ASP A 112 -4.87 -15.08 -4.44
N LEU A 113 -4.22 -14.24 -3.64
CA LEU A 113 -4.13 -12.80 -3.89
C LEU A 113 -3.27 -12.50 -5.11
N ALA A 114 -2.16 -13.21 -5.27
CA ALA A 114 -1.31 -13.11 -6.46
C ALA A 114 -2.09 -13.49 -7.74
N ASN A 115 -2.90 -14.55 -7.68
CA ASN A 115 -3.75 -14.96 -8.80
C ASN A 115 -4.84 -13.93 -9.08
N THR A 116 -5.44 -13.34 -8.05
CA THR A 116 -6.43 -12.25 -8.20
C THR A 116 -5.81 -11.02 -8.87
N LEU A 117 -4.56 -10.68 -8.53
CA LEU A 117 -3.82 -9.61 -9.20
C LEU A 117 -3.54 -9.93 -10.67
N ASP A 118 -3.12 -11.16 -10.95
CA ASP A 118 -2.69 -11.56 -12.30
C ASP A 118 -3.86 -11.77 -13.26
N THR A 119 -5.05 -12.04 -12.74
CA THR A 119 -6.28 -12.26 -13.51
C THR A 119 -7.18 -11.04 -13.44
N LYS A 120 -8.06 -10.97 -12.42
CA LYS A 120 -9.10 -9.95 -12.27
C LYS A 120 -8.53 -8.53 -12.37
N PHE A 121 -7.56 -8.17 -11.54
CA PHE A 121 -7.04 -6.80 -11.53
C PHE A 121 -6.33 -6.46 -12.86
N ARG A 122 -5.54 -7.38 -13.41
CA ARG A 122 -4.87 -7.18 -14.71
C ARG A 122 -5.89 -6.94 -15.82
N ASP A 123 -6.99 -7.69 -15.83
CA ASP A 123 -8.07 -7.55 -16.80
C ASP A 123 -8.83 -6.22 -16.60
N ASP A 124 -9.14 -5.85 -15.36
CA ASP A 124 -9.79 -4.57 -15.03
C ASP A 124 -8.91 -3.38 -15.47
N LEU A 125 -7.60 -3.45 -15.23
CA LEU A 125 -6.63 -2.44 -15.68
C LEU A 125 -6.53 -2.37 -17.21
N LYS A 126 -6.50 -3.52 -17.88
CA LYS A 126 -6.46 -3.61 -19.35
C LYS A 126 -7.73 -2.99 -19.96
N GLN A 127 -8.90 -3.29 -19.41
CA GLN A 127 -10.17 -2.72 -19.85
C GLN A 127 -10.19 -1.20 -19.65
N ALA A 128 -9.77 -0.70 -18.49
CA ALA A 128 -9.70 0.74 -18.23
C ALA A 128 -8.77 1.47 -19.21
N ARG A 129 -7.58 0.90 -19.47
CA ARG A 129 -6.64 1.43 -20.47
C ARG A 129 -7.22 1.42 -21.88
N ALA A 130 -8.01 0.41 -22.25
CA ALA A 130 -8.66 0.35 -23.55
C ALA A 130 -9.67 1.48 -23.74
N VAL A 131 -10.39 1.92 -22.69
CA VAL A 131 -11.29 3.08 -22.77
C VAL A 131 -10.50 4.36 -23.04
N VAL A 132 -9.37 4.55 -22.37
CA VAL A 132 -8.44 5.67 -22.64
C VAL A 132 -7.94 5.62 -24.08
N ASP A 133 -7.48 4.45 -24.54
CA ASP A 133 -6.90 4.28 -25.86
C ASP A 133 -7.94 4.51 -26.96
N TYR A 134 -9.19 4.08 -26.75
CA TYR A 134 -10.31 4.35 -27.64
C TYR A 134 -10.60 5.86 -27.76
N TYR A 135 -10.63 6.58 -26.63
CA TYR A 135 -10.80 8.03 -26.64
C TYR A 135 -9.66 8.73 -27.42
N VAL A 136 -8.42 8.30 -27.19
CA VAL A 136 -7.24 8.84 -27.88
C VAL A 136 -7.28 8.56 -29.39
N ALA A 137 -7.76 7.39 -29.80
CA ALA A 137 -7.91 7.04 -31.21
C ALA A 137 -9.08 7.78 -31.91
N THR A 138 -10.04 8.31 -31.15
CA THR A 138 -11.17 9.08 -31.69
C THR A 138 -10.67 10.41 -32.27
N PRO A 139 -11.10 10.80 -33.50
CA PRO A 139 -10.75 12.09 -34.09
C PRO A 139 -11.14 13.25 -33.17
N GLU A 140 -10.31 14.30 -33.11
CA GLU A 140 -10.48 15.42 -32.17
C GLU A 140 -11.88 16.05 -32.23
N GLN A 141 -12.46 16.18 -33.43
CA GLN A 141 -13.77 16.77 -33.66
C GLN A 141 -14.93 15.91 -33.14
N ALA A 142 -14.70 14.60 -32.94
CA ALA A 142 -15.69 13.65 -32.45
C ALA A 142 -15.51 13.33 -30.95
N ARG A 143 -14.48 13.89 -30.30
CA ARG A 143 -14.27 13.72 -28.85
C ARG A 143 -15.24 14.59 -28.07
N SER A 144 -15.65 14.10 -26.91
CA SER A 144 -16.50 14.81 -25.97
C SER A 144 -15.97 14.74 -24.54
N SER A 145 -16.33 15.75 -23.75
CA SER A 145 -16.08 15.81 -22.31
C SER A 145 -16.64 14.58 -21.58
N ILE A 146 -17.79 14.06 -22.00
CA ILE A 146 -18.42 12.85 -21.44
C ILE A 146 -17.54 11.61 -21.69
N GLN A 147 -17.03 11.42 -22.90
CA GLN A 147 -16.17 10.27 -23.19
C GLN A 147 -14.83 10.36 -22.44
N PHE A 148 -14.30 11.58 -22.26
CA PHE A 148 -13.09 11.80 -21.45
C PHE A 148 -13.38 11.45 -19.98
N ASP A 149 -14.46 11.96 -19.38
CA ASP A 149 -14.85 11.64 -18.00
C ASP A 149 -15.04 10.12 -17.83
N ASN A 150 -15.67 9.43 -18.78
CA ASN A 150 -15.82 7.97 -18.76
C ASN A 150 -14.47 7.23 -18.76
N ALA A 151 -13.48 7.70 -19.52
CA ALA A 151 -12.14 7.13 -19.51
C ALA A 151 -11.44 7.30 -18.15
N ILE A 152 -11.66 8.43 -17.49
CA ILE A 152 -11.15 8.69 -16.13
C ILE A 152 -11.83 7.78 -15.11
N LEU A 153 -13.16 7.65 -15.18
CA LEU A 153 -13.94 6.77 -14.30
C LEU A 153 -13.54 5.30 -14.47
N ALA A 154 -13.22 4.85 -15.69
CA ALA A 154 -12.70 3.51 -15.91
C ALA A 154 -11.37 3.28 -15.17
N MET A 155 -10.45 4.27 -15.20
CA MET A 155 -9.20 4.21 -14.43
C MET A 155 -9.41 4.26 -12.91
N PHE A 156 -10.49 4.90 -12.44
CA PHE A 156 -10.88 4.82 -11.02
C PHE A 156 -11.28 3.39 -10.65
N GLY A 157 -12.10 2.74 -11.49
CA GLY A 157 -12.51 1.35 -11.29
C GLY A 157 -11.32 0.37 -11.27
N ALA A 158 -10.31 0.57 -12.12
CA ALA A 158 -9.08 -0.24 -12.08
C ALA A 158 -8.33 -0.08 -10.74
N TRP A 159 -8.27 1.14 -10.19
CA TRP A 159 -7.68 1.36 -8.86
C TRP A 159 -8.52 0.69 -7.75
N ASP A 160 -9.86 0.79 -7.84
CA ASP A 160 -10.78 0.18 -6.87
C ASP A 160 -10.59 -1.35 -6.83
N SER A 161 -10.40 -1.99 -7.98
CA SER A 161 -10.07 -3.42 -8.08
C SER A 161 -8.73 -3.78 -7.40
N CYS A 162 -7.69 -2.94 -7.54
CA CYS A 162 -6.43 -3.12 -6.81
C CYS A 162 -6.62 -2.95 -5.30
N ARG A 163 -7.47 -2.01 -4.90
CA ARG A 163 -7.76 -1.71 -3.50
C ARG A 163 -8.46 -2.87 -2.79
N GLU A 164 -9.35 -3.59 -3.46
CA GLU A 164 -9.96 -4.82 -2.94
C GLU A 164 -8.90 -5.86 -2.57
N VAL A 165 -7.89 -6.06 -3.42
CA VAL A 165 -6.78 -6.98 -3.11
C VAL A 165 -5.99 -6.50 -1.88
N LEU A 166 -5.71 -5.20 -1.79
CA LEU A 166 -5.03 -4.61 -0.63
C LEU A 166 -5.80 -4.85 0.67
N GLN A 167 -7.13 -4.70 0.64
CA GLN A 167 -8.00 -4.97 1.79
C GLN A 167 -8.01 -6.46 2.16
N ASN A 168 -8.09 -7.34 1.16
CA ASN A 168 -8.06 -8.79 1.41
C ASN A 168 -6.73 -9.24 2.02
N LEU A 169 -5.60 -8.64 1.60
CA LEU A 169 -4.31 -8.89 2.26
C LEU A 169 -4.34 -8.45 3.73
N MET A 170 -4.86 -7.24 4.02
CA MET A 170 -4.99 -6.72 5.39
C MET A 170 -5.74 -7.69 6.31
N LEU A 171 -6.80 -8.33 5.80
CA LEU A 171 -7.59 -9.31 6.57
C LEU A 171 -6.82 -10.59 6.90
N GLN A 172 -5.89 -10.99 6.02
CA GLN A 172 -5.07 -12.20 6.15
C GLN A 172 -3.82 -12.02 7.01
N LEU A 173 -3.43 -10.78 7.35
CA LEU A 173 -2.24 -10.50 8.16
C LEU A 173 -2.38 -11.12 9.57
N LYS A 174 -1.36 -11.87 9.99
CA LYS A 174 -1.33 -12.52 11.32
C LYS A 174 -0.91 -11.52 12.40
N SER A 175 -0.11 -10.51 12.06
CA SER A 175 0.40 -9.53 13.02
C SER A 175 -0.53 -8.31 13.19
N LYS A 176 -1.75 -8.34 12.63
CA LYS A 176 -2.70 -7.21 12.69
C LYS A 176 -3.16 -6.84 14.11
N ASP A 177 -3.06 -7.73 15.08
CA ASP A 177 -3.40 -7.44 16.49
C ASP A 177 -2.16 -7.11 17.34
N SER A 178 -0.98 -7.01 16.71
CA SER A 178 0.27 -6.66 17.39
C SER A 178 0.46 -5.15 17.52
N GLN A 179 1.48 -4.73 18.27
CA GLN A 179 1.89 -3.33 18.37
C GLN A 179 2.28 -2.70 17.01
N ILE A 180 2.51 -3.51 15.98
CA ILE A 180 2.88 -3.09 14.62
C ILE A 180 1.63 -2.73 13.77
N ASN A 181 0.41 -2.97 14.27
CA ASN A 181 -0.84 -2.74 13.54
C ASN A 181 -0.98 -1.32 12.95
N ASN A 182 -0.51 -0.32 13.68
CA ASN A 182 -0.58 1.07 13.23
C ASN A 182 0.13 1.27 11.89
N TYR A 183 1.23 0.55 11.62
CA TYR A 183 1.94 0.65 10.35
C TYR A 183 1.15 0.06 9.18
N PHE A 184 0.49 -1.08 9.38
CA PHE A 184 -0.36 -1.67 8.35
C PHE A 184 -1.51 -0.73 7.99
N THR A 185 -2.18 -0.21 9.02
CA THR A 185 -3.28 0.75 8.85
C THR A 185 -2.79 2.02 8.15
N LEU A 186 -1.62 2.54 8.54
CA LEU A 186 -1.03 3.73 7.93
C LEU A 186 -0.73 3.52 6.44
N ILE A 187 -0.20 2.36 6.04
CA ILE A 187 0.03 2.03 4.62
C ILE A 187 -1.27 2.11 3.82
N VAL A 188 -2.36 1.52 4.33
CA VAL A 188 -3.67 1.53 3.67
C VAL A 188 -4.23 2.96 3.59
N VAL A 189 -4.22 3.70 4.71
CA VAL A 189 -4.74 5.07 4.78
C VAL A 189 -3.98 6.00 3.84
N LEU A 190 -2.64 5.91 3.79
CA LEU A 190 -1.82 6.71 2.87
C LEU A 190 -2.09 6.37 1.40
N THR A 191 -2.29 5.08 1.10
CA THR A 191 -2.63 4.62 -0.25
C THR A 191 -3.96 5.22 -0.72
N ASP A 192 -4.96 5.24 0.15
CA ASP A 192 -6.27 5.83 -0.12
C ASP A 192 -6.19 7.33 -0.29
N MET A 193 -5.53 7.99 0.65
CA MET A 193 -5.41 9.44 0.67
C MET A 193 -4.79 9.92 -0.65
N ARG A 194 -3.72 9.24 -1.08
CA ARG A 194 -3.04 9.57 -2.34
C ARG A 194 -3.98 9.45 -3.53
N ASP A 195 -4.85 8.44 -3.54
CA ASP A 195 -5.80 8.24 -4.62
C ASP A 195 -6.93 9.27 -4.60
N GLN A 196 -7.54 9.53 -3.44
CA GLN A 196 -8.60 10.53 -3.29
C GLN A 196 -8.15 11.94 -3.65
N ALA A 197 -6.91 12.30 -3.25
CA ALA A 197 -6.29 13.55 -3.67
C ALA A 197 -6.14 13.60 -5.22
N GLY A 198 -5.77 12.49 -5.86
CA GLY A 198 -5.69 12.38 -7.31
C GLY A 198 -7.04 12.47 -8.02
N ARG A 199 -8.09 11.86 -7.46
CA ARG A 199 -9.46 11.92 -7.98
C ARG A 199 -10.02 13.33 -7.94
N THR A 200 -9.69 14.13 -6.93
CA THR A 200 -10.19 15.51 -6.78
C THR A 200 -9.94 16.34 -8.04
N ALA A 201 -8.70 16.31 -8.56
CA ALA A 201 -8.35 17.02 -9.79
C ALA A 201 -8.86 16.30 -11.05
N SER A 202 -8.83 14.96 -11.07
CA SER A 202 -9.27 14.19 -12.23
C SER A 202 -10.78 14.31 -12.49
N ASN A 203 -11.60 14.51 -11.45
CA ASN A 203 -13.04 14.69 -11.57
C ASN A 203 -13.45 15.95 -12.35
N VAL A 204 -12.56 16.94 -12.53
CA VAL A 204 -12.88 18.21 -13.20
C VAL A 204 -12.11 18.41 -14.50
N ILE A 205 -11.12 17.55 -14.82
CA ILE A 205 -10.22 17.80 -15.95
C ILE A 205 -10.92 17.72 -17.31
N ALA A 206 -11.90 16.84 -17.46
CA ALA A 206 -12.68 16.68 -18.69
C ALA A 206 -13.44 17.98 -19.05
N PRO A 207 -14.36 18.50 -18.20
CA PRO A 207 -15.07 19.74 -18.52
C PRO A 207 -14.13 20.94 -18.63
N VAL A 208 -13.03 20.99 -17.85
CA VAL A 208 -12.01 22.04 -17.96
C VAL A 208 -11.32 22.01 -19.34
N THR A 209 -10.99 20.82 -19.85
CA THR A 209 -10.34 20.66 -21.16
C THR A 209 -11.25 21.17 -22.29
N PHE A 210 -12.55 20.89 -22.20
CA PHE A 210 -13.54 21.32 -23.20
C PHE A 210 -14.08 22.73 -22.96
N LYS A 211 -13.62 23.44 -21.92
CA LYS A 211 -14.11 24.78 -21.51
C LYS A 211 -15.62 24.80 -21.25
N GLU A 212 -16.12 23.70 -20.71
CA GLU A 212 -17.53 23.54 -20.35
C GLU A 212 -17.77 23.93 -18.89
N THR A 213 -19.04 24.19 -18.56
CA THR A 213 -19.44 24.29 -17.15
C THR A 213 -19.28 22.92 -16.50
N ILE A 214 -18.62 22.86 -15.33
CA ILE A 214 -18.43 21.61 -14.60
C ILE A 214 -19.81 21.02 -14.25
N PRO A 215 -20.15 19.81 -14.72
CA PRO A 215 -21.42 19.17 -14.42
C PRO A 215 -21.61 18.97 -12.91
N ASN A 216 -22.86 18.95 -12.44
CA ASN A 216 -23.17 18.80 -11.01
C ASN A 216 -22.56 17.51 -10.42
N ASP A 217 -22.58 16.40 -11.17
CA ASP A 217 -22.02 15.12 -10.72
C ASP A 217 -20.50 15.20 -10.55
N ASN A 218 -19.80 15.80 -11.52
CA ASN A 218 -18.35 16.04 -11.44
C ASN A 218 -17.99 16.93 -10.24
N ARG A 219 -18.78 17.99 -10.01
CA ARG A 219 -18.60 18.89 -8.86
C ARG A 219 -18.81 18.14 -7.53
N ALA A 220 -19.89 17.36 -7.44
CA ALA A 220 -20.21 16.57 -6.26
C ALA A 220 -19.10 15.54 -5.96
N ARG A 221 -18.65 14.78 -6.97
CA ARG A 221 -17.54 13.83 -6.83
C ARG A 221 -16.25 14.53 -6.41
N SER A 222 -15.88 15.66 -7.02
CA SER A 222 -14.66 16.40 -6.66
C SER A 222 -14.69 16.87 -5.20
N LEU A 223 -15.82 17.42 -4.74
CA LEU A 223 -16.01 17.83 -3.34
C LEU A 223 -15.96 16.64 -2.38
N GLN A 224 -16.60 15.52 -2.73
CA GLN A 224 -16.56 14.30 -1.93
C GLN A 224 -15.13 13.78 -1.78
N THR A 225 -14.38 13.68 -2.89
CA THR A 225 -13.00 13.18 -2.85
C THR A 225 -12.06 14.14 -2.11
N GLN A 226 -12.31 15.45 -2.17
CA GLN A 226 -11.57 16.43 -1.38
C GLN A 226 -11.82 16.23 0.12
N GLN A 227 -13.07 16.04 0.53
CA GLN A 227 -13.41 15.80 1.93
C GLN A 227 -12.82 14.48 2.43
N GLN A 228 -12.88 13.42 1.62
CA GLN A 228 -12.26 12.13 1.94
C GLN A 228 -10.74 12.25 2.09
N ALA A 229 -10.07 12.96 1.18
CA ALA A 229 -8.62 13.18 1.27
C ALA A 229 -8.23 13.93 2.56
N ARG A 230 -9.00 14.97 2.94
CA ARG A 230 -8.79 15.69 4.22
C ARG A 230 -9.02 14.81 5.43
N TYR A 231 -10.07 13.99 5.42
CA TYR A 231 -10.35 13.05 6.50
C TYR A 231 -9.23 12.01 6.65
N LEU A 232 -8.75 11.45 5.54
CA LEU A 232 -7.66 10.49 5.56
C LEU A 232 -6.34 11.13 6.03
N TRP A 233 -6.09 12.38 5.64
CA TRP A 233 -4.95 13.16 6.17
C TRP A 233 -5.05 13.36 7.69
N ALA A 234 -6.24 13.73 8.19
CA ALA A 234 -6.53 13.80 9.63
C ALA A 234 -6.20 12.47 10.35
N LEU A 235 -6.59 11.36 9.75
CA LEU A 235 -6.36 10.03 10.31
C LEU A 235 -4.86 9.67 10.34
N VAL A 236 -4.08 10.07 9.32
CA VAL A 236 -2.62 9.86 9.30
C VAL A 236 -1.96 10.44 10.55
N ASP A 237 -2.31 11.67 10.95
CA ASP A 237 -1.72 12.32 12.14
C ASP A 237 -2.06 11.63 13.45
N THR A 238 -3.26 11.04 13.53
CA THR A 238 -3.67 10.27 14.70
C THR A 238 -2.98 8.90 14.79
N LEU A 239 -2.65 8.30 13.65
CA LEU A 239 -2.06 6.96 13.58
C LEU A 239 -0.53 6.97 13.62
N GLN A 240 0.09 8.04 13.12
CA GLN A 240 1.55 8.17 13.07
C GLN A 240 2.10 8.46 14.47
N SER A 241 3.13 7.70 14.88
CA SER A 241 3.79 7.95 16.16
C SER A 241 4.49 9.31 16.17
N GLU A 242 4.49 10.00 17.31
CA GLU A 242 5.17 11.30 17.48
C GLU A 242 6.66 11.22 17.09
N GLN A 243 7.32 10.11 17.41
CA GLN A 243 8.73 9.88 17.05
C GLN A 243 8.96 9.82 15.54
N ALA A 244 7.93 9.49 14.75
CA ALA A 244 7.99 9.44 13.29
C ALA A 244 7.59 10.76 12.62
N LYS A 245 7.11 11.76 13.36
CA LYS A 245 6.73 13.07 12.81
C LYS A 245 7.98 13.93 12.63
N THR A 246 8.37 14.18 11.38
CA THR A 246 9.54 15.00 11.06
C THR A 246 9.23 16.49 11.27
N PRO A 247 10.25 17.36 11.39
CA PRO A 247 10.02 18.81 11.42
C PRO A 247 9.27 19.32 10.17
N GLU A 248 9.51 18.70 9.02
CA GLU A 248 8.77 18.99 7.78
C GLU A 248 7.30 18.58 7.88
N TYR A 249 7.01 17.42 8.48
CA TYR A 249 5.64 16.99 8.75
C TYR A 249 4.89 18.02 9.57
N HIS A 250 5.44 18.47 10.71
CA HIS A 250 4.79 19.47 11.55
C HIS A 250 4.53 20.79 10.82
N ARG A 251 5.45 21.23 9.95
CA ARG A 251 5.26 22.44 9.13
C ARG A 251 4.10 22.30 8.13
N LEU A 252 3.91 21.11 7.56
CA LEU A 252 2.84 20.84 6.60
C LEU A 252 1.49 20.58 7.29
N TYR A 253 1.50 20.30 8.59
CA TYR A 253 0.34 19.92 9.38
C TYR A 253 -0.21 21.04 10.29
N SER A 254 0.62 22.03 10.63
CA SER A 254 0.26 23.26 11.38
C SER A 254 -0.51 24.25 10.52
#